data_AF-A0A1W5IIS3-F1
#
_entry.id   AF-A0A1W5IIS3-F1
#
_cell.length_a   1.000
_cell.length_b   1.000
_cell.length_c   1.000
_cell.angle_alpha   90.00
_cell.angle_beta   90.00
_cell.angle_gamma   90.00
#
_symmetry.space_group_name_H-M   'P 1'
#
loop_
_entity.id
_entity.type
_entity.pdbx_description
1 polymer ?
#
loop_
_entity_poly.entity_id
_entity_poly.type
_entity_poly.pdbx_seq_one_letter_code
_entity_poly.pdbx_strand_id
1 'polypeptide(L)' 'FTDLALKGRCGALKIMLADKGQQLKENLVTLDEWGKGEIKASCVFGQLPKFQDGDLVLYQSNTILRHLGRKHGAYGKND' A
#
# COMPACT_ATOMS: atom_id res chain seq x y z
N PHE A 1 -5.87 2.41 1.58
CA PHE A 1 -4.40 2.52 1.50
C PHE A 1 -3.95 3.64 2.41
N THR A 2 -3.00 3.37 3.30
CA THR A 2 -2.47 4.32 4.28
C THR A 2 -0.98 4.46 4.07
N ASP A 3 -0.53 5.70 3.88
CA ASP A 3 0.89 6.05 3.68
C ASP A 3 1.11 7.49 4.14
N LEU A 4 2.37 7.90 4.25
CA LEU A 4 2.70 9.30 4.46
C LEU A 4 2.22 10.14 3.28
N ALA A 5 1.88 11.42 3.52
CA ALA A 5 1.46 12.38 2.49
C ALA A 5 2.60 12.80 1.52
N LEU A 6 3.29 11.83 0.93
CA LEU A 6 4.43 11.96 0.04
C LEU A 6 4.26 10.98 -1.15
N LYS A 7 4.95 11.19 -2.27
CA LYS A 7 4.91 10.22 -3.40
C LYS A 7 5.48 8.85 -2.99
N GLY A 8 6.55 8.85 -2.19
CA GLY A 8 7.03 7.69 -1.42
C GLY A 8 7.30 6.41 -2.22
N ARG A 9 7.27 5.27 -1.52
CA ARG A 9 7.50 3.92 -2.08
C ARG A 9 6.29 3.37 -2.86
N CYS A 10 5.19 4.11 -2.90
CA CYS A 10 3.90 3.63 -3.39
C CYS A 10 3.52 4.16 -4.77
N GLY A 11 4.44 4.87 -5.46
CA GLY A 11 4.20 5.34 -6.83
C GLY A 11 3.80 4.21 -7.79
N ALA A 12 4.54 3.09 -7.79
CA ALA A 12 4.25 1.94 -8.64
C ALA A 12 2.87 1.32 -8.35
N LEU A 13 2.47 1.28 -7.08
CA LEU A 13 1.16 0.79 -6.65
C LEU A 13 0.04 1.66 -7.24
N LYS A 14 0.17 2.99 -7.13
CA LYS A 14 -0.83 3.94 -7.64
C LYS A 14 -0.96 3.86 -9.16
N ILE A 15 0.16 3.76 -9.87
CA ILE A 15 0.18 3.59 -11.33
C ILE A 15 -0.52 2.29 -11.73
N MET A 16 -0.20 1.17 -11.07
CA MET A 16 -0.82 -0.12 -11.37
C MET A 16 -2.33 -0.11 -11.17
N LEU A 17 -2.82 0.46 -10.06
CA LEU A 17 -4.25 0.56 -9.79
C LEU A 17 -4.96 1.48 -10.79
N ALA A 18 -4.33 2.61 -11.15
CA ALA A 18 -4.86 3.52 -12.15
C ALA A 18 -4.94 2.88 -13.55
N ASP A 19 -3.92 2.13 -13.97
CA ASP A 19 -3.92 1.35 -15.24
C ASP A 19 -5.08 0.34 -15.29
N LYS A 20 -5.43 -0.26 -14.15
CA LYS A 20 -6.56 -1.19 -14.03
C LYS A 20 -7.91 -0.51 -13.77
N GLY A 21 -7.97 0.83 -13.81
CA GLY A 21 -9.19 1.59 -13.57
C GLY A 21 -9.75 1.44 -12.16
N GLN A 22 -8.92 1.05 -11.18
CA GLN A 22 -9.34 0.82 -9.81
C GLN A 22 -9.21 2.09 -8.96
N GLN A 23 -10.25 2.37 -8.18
CA GLN A 23 -10.21 3.46 -7.22
C GLN A 23 -9.47 3.05 -5.95
N LEU A 24 -8.54 3.91 -5.51
CA LEU A 24 -7.81 3.74 -4.27
C LEU A 24 -8.31 4.75 -3.24
N LYS A 25 -8.94 4.27 -2.17
CA LYS A 25 -9.23 5.12 -1.00
C LYS A 25 -7.92 5.37 -0.25
N GLU A 26 -7.44 6.60 -0.29
CA GLU A 26 -6.22 7.03 0.39
C GLU A 26 -6.53 7.60 1.77
N ASN A 27 -5.75 7.19 2.77
CA ASN A 27 -5.70 7.80 4.08
C ASN A 27 -4.27 8.29 4.28
N LEU A 28 -4.04 9.58 3.96
CA LEU A 28 -2.71 10.17 3.99
C LEU A 28 -2.39 10.65 5.40
N VAL A 29 -1.31 10.13 5.96
CA VAL A 29 -0.84 10.44 7.31
C VAL A 29 0.20 11.56 7.23
N THR A 30 0.01 12.62 8.00
CA THR A 30 0.99 13.69 8.15
C THR A 30 2.16 13.26 9.02
N LEU A 31 3.30 13.97 8.94
CA LEU A 31 4.45 13.67 9.79
C LEU A 31 4.16 13.88 11.29
N ASP A 32 3.26 14.82 11.64
CA ASP A 32 2.81 15.03 13.02
C ASP A 32 2.01 13.83 13.55
N GLU A 33 1.01 13.38 12.78
CA GLU A 33 0.21 12.19 13.13
C GLU A 33 1.07 10.93 13.20
N TRP A 34 2.06 10.79 12.32
CA TRP A 34 3.03 9.70 12.39
C TRP A 34 3.90 9.80 13.64
N GLY A 35 4.32 11.01 14.01
CA GLY A 35 5.13 11.32 15.19
C GLY A 35 4.46 10.98 16.52
N LYS A 36 3.12 11.07 16.60
CA LYS A 36 2.32 10.64 17.77
C LYS A 36 2.46 9.14 18.07
N GLY A 37 2.86 8.33 17.08
CA GLY A 37 3.21 6.94 17.28
C GLY A 37 2.04 5.95 17.38
N GLU A 38 0.80 6.42 17.54
CA GLU A 38 -0.40 5.55 17.61
C GLU A 38 -0.57 4.70 16.33
N ILE A 39 -0.45 5.34 15.17
CA ILE A 39 -0.55 4.66 13.87
C ILE A 39 0.61 3.68 13.72
N LYS A 40 1.81 4.09 14.12
CA LYS A 40 3.01 3.24 14.09
C LYS A 40 2.82 1.99 14.95
N ALA A 41 2.29 2.13 16.18
CA ALA A 41 2.01 1.02 17.08
C ALA A 41 0.96 0.05 16.53
N SER A 42 -0.02 0.56 15.76
CA SER A 42 -1.03 -0.27 15.09
C SER A 42 -0.51 -1.07 13.88
N CYS A 43 0.65 -0.70 13.35
CA CYS A 43 1.25 -1.37 12.19
C CYS A 43 2.10 -2.56 12.64
N VAL A 44 1.89 -3.73 12.05
CA VAL A 44 2.59 -4.99 12.41
C VAL A 44 4.12 -4.85 12.44
N PHE A 45 4.68 -4.02 11.56
CA PHE A 45 6.13 -3.75 11.48
C PHE A 45 6.53 -2.35 11.93
N GLY A 46 5.61 -1.57 12.51
CA GLY A 46 5.89 -0.17 12.84
C GLY A 46 6.22 0.70 11.62
N GLN A 47 5.73 0.32 10.43
CA GLN A 47 6.06 0.94 9.15
C GLN A 47 4.84 1.06 8.25
N LEU A 48 4.83 2.12 7.45
CA LEU A 48 3.97 2.30 6.29
C LEU A 48 4.74 1.96 5.01
N PRO A 49 4.08 1.58 3.91
CA PRO A 49 2.62 1.62 3.66
C PRO A 49 1.83 0.45 4.26
N LYS A 50 0.56 0.72 4.56
CA LYS A 50 -0.50 -0.26 4.87
C LYS A 50 -1.53 -0.28 3.75
N PHE A 51 -1.86 -1.46 3.25
CA PHE A 51 -2.87 -1.67 2.21
C PHE A 51 -3.95 -2.62 2.71
N GLN A 52 -5.18 -2.40 2.28
CA GLN A 52 -6.30 -3.24 2.64
C GLN A 52 -7.09 -3.58 1.38
N ASP A 53 -7.37 -4.87 1.21
CA ASP A 53 -8.11 -5.46 0.09
C ASP A 53 -9.14 -6.43 0.67
N GLY A 54 -10.37 -5.94 0.89
CA GLY A 54 -11.37 -6.64 1.68
C GLY A 54 -10.91 -6.86 3.12
N ASP A 55 -10.89 -8.12 3.55
CA ASP A 55 -10.44 -8.54 4.89
C ASP A 55 -8.91 -8.70 4.99
N LEU A 56 -8.20 -8.66 3.87
CA LEU A 56 -6.75 -8.81 3.84
C LEU A 56 -6.06 -7.46 4.09
N VAL A 57 -5.24 -7.41 5.14
CA VAL A 57 -4.38 -6.27 5.45
C VAL A 57 -2.93 -6.63 5.16
N LEU A 58 -2.28 -5.85 4.31
CA LEU A 58 -0.89 -6.03 3.89
C LEU A 58 -0.02 -4.83 4.28
N TYR A 59 1.24 -5.12 4.57
CA TYR A 59 2.32 -4.15 4.76
C TYR A 59 3.45 -4.45 3.79
N GLN A 60 4.44 -3.54 3.70
CA GLN A 60 5.57 -3.58 2.76
C GLN A 60 5.14 -3.37 1.30
N SER A 61 5.70 -2.32 0.67
CA SER A 61 5.32 -1.90 -0.69
C SER A 61 5.44 -3.01 -1.73
N ASN A 62 6.51 -3.81 -1.67
CA ASN A 62 6.73 -4.91 -2.62
C ASN A 62 5.75 -6.06 -2.42
N THR A 63 5.37 -6.39 -1.18
CA THR A 63 4.35 -7.41 -0.90
C THR A 63 3.01 -7.01 -1.50
N ILE A 64 2.63 -5.74 -1.34
CA ILE A 64 1.41 -5.18 -1.92
C ILE A 64 1.46 -5.24 -3.46
N LEU A 65 2.57 -4.82 -4.07
CA LEU A 65 2.75 -4.87 -5.52
C LEU A 65 2.64 -6.29 -6.06
N ARG A 66 3.26 -7.26 -5.39
CA ARG A 66 3.23 -8.67 -5.78
C ARG A 66 1.85 -9.29 -5.60
N HIS A 67 1.12 -8.91 -4.55
CA HIS A 67 -0.28 -9.29 -4.35
C HIS A 67 -1.15 -8.84 -5.51
N LEU A 68 -1.08 -7.57 -5.88
CA LEU A 68 -1.83 -7.03 -7.02
C LEU A 68 -1.37 -7.65 -8.35
N GLY A 69 -0.07 -7.87 -8.52
CA GLY A 69 0.49 -8.56 -9.68
C GLY A 69 -0.19 -9.91 -9.89
N ARG A 70 -0.31 -10.71 -8.82
CA ARG A 70 -1.05 -12.00 -8.88
C ARG A 70 -2.54 -11.80 -9.12
N LYS A 71 -3.19 -10.87 -8.41
CA LYS A 71 -4.63 -10.60 -8.53
C LYS A 71 -5.04 -10.20 -9.95
N HIS A 72 -4.18 -9.47 -10.66
CA HIS A 72 -4.45 -8.93 -11.99
C HIS A 72 -3.76 -9.68 -13.13
N GLY A 73 -3.16 -10.86 -12.88
CA GLY A 73 -2.46 -11.62 -13.91
C GLY A 73 -1.21 -10.92 -14.48
N ALA A 74 -0.64 -9.98 -13.74
CA ALA A 74 0.56 -9.20 -14.11
C ALA A 74 1.82 -9.75 -13.43
N TYR A 75 1.89 -11.06 -13.22
CA TYR A 75 2.97 -11.73 -12.49
C TYR A 75 3.77 -12.70 -13.37
N GLY A 76 3.84 -12.45 -14.68
CA GLY A 76 4.45 -13.38 -15.63
C GLY A 76 3.62 -14.67 -15.81
N LYS A 77 3.91 -15.39 -16.89
CA LYS A 77 3.26 -16.67 -17.21
C LYS A 77 4.08 -17.89 -16.81
N ASN A 78 5.41 -17.73 -16.79
CA ASN A 78 6.41 -18.74 -16.49
C ASN A 78 7.54 -18.07 -15.69
N ASP A 79 8.25 -18.86 -14.88
CA ASP A 79 9.52 -18.48 -14.25
C ASP A 79 10.69 -18.58 -15.24
#